data_AF-A0A2S5M3V0-F1
#
_entry.id   AF-A0A2S5M3V0-F1
#
_cell.length_a   1.000
_cell.length_b   1.000
_cell.length_c   1.000
_cell.angle_alpha   90.00
_cell.angle_beta   90.00
_cell.angle_gamma   90.00
#
_symmetry.space_group_name_H-M   'P 1'
#
loop_
_entity.id
_entity.type
_entity.pdbx_description
1 polymer ?
#
loop_
_entity_poly.entity_id
_entity_poly.type
_entity_poly.pdbx_seq_one_letter_code
_entity_poly.pdbx_strand_id
1 'polypeptide(L)'
;MTFVLARRAFAVAALSLLAAGLLAAPAVAHGPSRQKVVEKIEIDAPAAKVWEIVGNFQDWNWHPAIAKTEGTGGNAVDAKRKLTLKNGGVIDETLTKY
;
A
#
# COMPACT_ATOMS: atom_id res chain seq x y z
N MET A 1 -25.17 21.31 -55.80
CA MET A 1 -25.04 20.15 -54.89
C MET A 1 -23.75 20.15 -54.07
N THR A 2 -22.69 20.84 -54.50
CA THR A 2 -21.35 20.83 -53.86
C THR A 2 -21.27 21.54 -52.50
N PHE A 3 -22.03 22.63 -52.31
CA PHE A 3 -22.02 23.41 -51.06
C PHE A 3 -22.66 22.68 -49.85
N VAL A 4 -23.59 21.75 -50.10
CA VAL A 4 -24.27 20.98 -49.05
C VAL A 4 -23.38 19.83 -48.53
N LEU A 5 -22.62 19.18 -49.42
CA LEU A 5 -21.63 18.18 -49.02
C LEU A 5 -20.49 18.80 -48.22
N ALA A 6 -19.98 19.96 -48.64
CA ALA A 6 -18.91 20.65 -47.93
C ALA A 6 -19.32 21.08 -46.51
N ARG A 7 -20.54 21.60 -46.33
CA ARG A 7 -21.09 21.96 -44.99
C ARG A 7 -21.26 20.75 -44.08
N ARG A 8 -21.71 19.61 -44.62
CA ARG A 8 -21.86 18.36 -43.85
C ARG A 8 -20.50 17.79 -43.45
N ALA A 9 -19.51 17.80 -44.34
CA ALA A 9 -18.15 17.37 -44.03
C ALA A 9 -17.51 18.23 -42.93
N PHE A 10 -17.72 19.55 -42.98
CA PHE A 10 -17.22 20.46 -41.95
C PHE A 10 -17.89 20.25 -40.59
N ALA A 11 -19.22 20.02 -40.58
CA ALA A 11 -19.96 19.73 -39.36
C ALA A 11 -19.51 18.40 -38.73
N VAL A 12 -19.29 17.37 -39.54
CA VAL A 12 -18.77 16.08 -39.05
C VAL A 12 -17.36 16.24 -38.49
N ALA A 13 -16.45 16.94 -39.19
CA ALA A 13 -15.09 17.18 -38.71
C ALA A 13 -15.07 17.98 -37.40
N ALA A 14 -15.90 19.01 -37.27
CA ALA A 14 -16.03 19.79 -36.04
C ALA A 14 -16.56 18.94 -34.87
N LEU A 15 -17.55 18.08 -35.13
CA LEU A 15 -18.12 17.19 -34.11
C LEU A 15 -17.12 16.10 -33.69
N SER A 16 -16.33 15.57 -34.62
CA SER A 16 -15.27 14.60 -34.34
C SER A 16 -14.15 15.22 -33.50
N LEU A 17 -13.73 16.45 -33.80
CA LEU A 17 -12.71 17.17 -33.02
C LEU A 17 -13.22 17.50 -31.60
N LEU A 18 -14.49 17.89 -31.46
CA LEU A 18 -15.10 18.12 -30.16
C LEU A 18 -15.20 16.84 -29.33
N ALA A 19 -15.58 15.72 -29.94
CA ALA A 19 -15.63 14.42 -29.28
C ALA A 19 -14.25 13.94 -28.83
N ALA A 20 -13.21 14.13 -29.65
CA ALA A 20 -11.83 13.82 -29.29
C ALA A 20 -11.33 14.68 -28.12
N GLY A 21 -11.69 15.97 -28.08
CA GLY A 21 -11.35 16.87 -26.97
C GLY A 21 -12.02 16.47 -25.65
N LEU A 22 -13.27 15.97 -25.68
CA LEU A 22 -13.98 15.50 -24.49
C LEU A 22 -13.40 14.21 -23.92
N LEU A 23 -12.88 13.31 -24.78
CA LEU A 23 -12.25 12.06 -24.36
C LEU A 23 -10.82 12.25 -23.83
N ALA A 24 -10.19 13.39 -24.12
CA ALA A 24 -8.84 13.72 -23.70
C ALA A 24 -8.77 14.50 -22.36
N ALA A 25 -9.83 14.44 -21.54
CA ALA A 25 -9.82 15.10 -20.24
C ALA A 25 -8.69 14.55 -19.33
N PRO A 26 -7.95 15.41 -18.60
CA PRO A 26 -6.89 14.96 -17.72
C PRO A 26 -7.47 14.11 -16.58
N ALA A 27 -6.99 12.87 -16.45
CA ALA A 27 -7.32 12.01 -15.32
C ALA A 27 -6.64 12.55 -14.05
N VAL A 28 -7.41 13.16 -13.17
CA VAL A 28 -6.92 13.67 -11.87
C VAL A 28 -6.88 12.50 -10.87
N ALA A 29 -5.96 11.57 -11.06
CA ALA A 29 -5.75 10.46 -10.14
C ALA A 29 -4.69 10.87 -9.10
N HIS A 30 -5.14 11.25 -7.91
CA HIS A 30 -4.25 11.34 -6.75
C HIS A 30 -4.10 9.95 -6.12
N GLY A 31 -2.87 9.57 -5.79
CA GLY A 31 -2.65 8.41 -4.93
C GLY A 31 -3.21 8.68 -3.53
N PRO A 32 -3.71 7.66 -2.81
CA PRO A 32 -4.12 7.83 -1.43
C PRO A 32 -2.97 8.44 -0.62
N SER A 33 -3.25 9.48 0.16
CA SER A 33 -2.27 10.03 1.09
C SER A 33 -1.82 8.94 2.06
N ARG A 34 -0.52 8.87 2.36
CA ARG A 34 -0.04 7.93 3.38
C ARG A 34 -0.72 8.24 4.72
N GLN A 35 -1.55 7.32 5.18
CA GLN A 35 -2.12 7.41 6.51
C GLN A 35 -1.08 6.96 7.52
N LYS A 36 -0.76 7.84 8.47
CA LYS A 36 0.05 7.52 9.65
C LYS A 36 -0.85 7.63 10.88
N VAL A 37 -1.11 6.51 11.53
CA VAL A 37 -1.83 6.45 12.82
C VAL A 37 -0.82 6.21 13.93
N VAL A 38 -1.03 6.83 15.09
CA VAL A 38 -0.22 6.61 16.29
C VAL A 38 -1.17 6.24 17.42
N GLU A 39 -1.01 5.04 17.96
CA GLU A 39 -1.76 4.52 19.09
C GLU A 39 -0.84 4.36 20.30
N LYS A 40 -1.39 4.47 21.51
CA LYS A 40 -0.66 4.36 22.76
C LYS A 40 -1.47 3.58 23.77
N ILE A 41 -0.79 2.70 24.50
CA ILE A 41 -1.29 2.03 25.69
C ILE A 41 -0.25 2.16 26.80
N GLU A 42 -0.69 2.13 28.05
CA GLU A 42 0.19 2.05 29.21
C GLU A 42 0.32 0.60 29.64
N ILE A 43 1.56 0.17 29.88
CA ILE A 43 1.89 -1.16 30.40
C ILE A 43 2.62 -0.94 31.71
N ASP A 44 2.00 -1.33 32.83
CA ASP A 44 2.59 -1.22 34.17
C ASP A 44 3.65 -2.31 34.39
N ALA A 45 4.76 -2.19 33.66
CA ALA A 45 5.91 -3.07 33.73
C ALA A 45 7.21 -2.32 33.37
N PRO A 46 8.36 -2.74 33.91
CA PRO A 46 9.65 -2.19 33.49
C PRO A 46 9.88 -2.36 31.98
N ALA A 47 10.40 -1.33 31.31
CA ALA A 47 10.65 -1.36 29.87
C ALA A 47 11.54 -2.53 29.42
N ALA A 48 12.53 -2.92 30.25
CA ALA A 48 13.39 -4.07 29.97
C ALA A 48 12.58 -5.38 29.89
N LYS A 49 11.55 -5.55 30.74
CA LYS A 49 10.68 -6.73 30.70
C LYS A 49 9.78 -6.75 29.47
N VAL A 50 9.29 -5.59 29.04
CA VAL A 50 8.56 -5.49 27.77
C VAL A 50 9.49 -5.83 26.60
N TRP A 51 10.72 -5.32 26.61
CA TRP A 51 11.70 -5.56 25.56
C TRP A 51 12.15 -7.02 25.46
N GLU A 52 12.24 -7.75 26.58
CA GLU A 52 12.47 -9.21 26.57
C GLU A 52 11.41 -9.97 25.73
N ILE A 53 10.18 -9.45 25.65
CA ILE A 53 9.07 -10.08 24.92
C ILE A 53 9.03 -9.63 23.45
N VAL A 54 9.06 -8.32 23.18
CA VAL A 54 8.84 -7.78 21.83
C VAL A 54 10.13 -7.54 21.04
N GLY A 55 11.27 -7.57 21.72
CA GLY A 55 12.56 -7.21 21.15
C GLY A 55 13.17 -8.28 20.27
N ASN A 56 12.70 -9.54 20.27
CA ASN A 56 13.21 -10.53 19.33
C ASN A 56 12.49 -10.39 17.98
N PHE A 57 13.19 -9.92 16.94
CA PHE A 57 12.59 -9.72 15.63
C PHE A 57 12.06 -11.01 15.01
N GLN A 58 12.69 -12.15 15.32
CA GLN A 58 12.33 -13.46 14.77
C GLN A 58 11.22 -14.16 15.54
N ASP A 59 10.85 -13.64 16.72
CA ASP A 59 9.79 -14.21 17.54
C ASP A 59 8.60 -13.25 17.63
N TRP A 60 7.44 -13.73 17.18
CA TRP A 60 6.19 -12.98 17.18
C TRP A 60 5.06 -13.74 17.87
N ASN A 61 5.41 -14.66 18.79
CA ASN A 61 4.47 -15.48 19.54
C ASN A 61 3.53 -14.68 20.46
N TRP A 62 3.87 -13.42 20.79
CA TRP A 62 3.07 -12.56 21.66
C TRP A 62 1.81 -12.02 20.98
N HIS A 63 1.77 -11.96 19.64
CA HIS A 63 0.65 -11.37 18.92
C HIS A 63 -0.42 -12.42 18.56
N PRO A 64 -1.68 -12.26 18.99
CA PRO A 64 -2.69 -13.32 18.88
C PRO A 64 -3.09 -13.66 17.43
N ALA A 65 -2.84 -12.78 16.47
CA ALA A 65 -3.17 -13.02 15.06
C ALA A 65 -2.14 -13.89 14.31
N ILE A 66 -0.93 -14.07 14.86
CA ILE A 66 0.14 -14.83 14.18
C ILE A 66 -0.01 -16.32 14.46
N ALA A 67 0.09 -17.12 13.41
CA ALA A 67 0.10 -18.57 13.46
C ALA A 67 1.51 -19.15 13.35
N LYS A 68 2.39 -18.53 12.56
CA LYS A 68 3.76 -18.99 12.35
C LYS A 68 4.68 -17.80 12.02
N THR A 69 5.91 -17.88 12.49
CA THR A 69 7.00 -16.97 12.11
C THR A 69 8.17 -17.79 11.57
N GLU A 70 8.73 -17.32 10.46
CA GLU A 70 9.94 -17.89 9.86
C GLU A 70 10.88 -16.75 9.53
N GLY A 71 12.16 -16.85 9.85
CA GLY A 71 13.07 -15.79 9.46
C GLY A 71 14.54 -16.11 9.60
N THR A 72 15.35 -15.18 9.10
CA THR A 72 16.79 -15.31 8.92
C THR A 72 17.49 -13.99 9.26
N GLY A 73 18.75 -14.07 9.66
CA GLY A 73 19.55 -12.88 10.01
C GLY A 73 19.39 -12.40 11.46
N GLY A 74 18.62 -13.09 12.29
CA GLY A 74 18.48 -12.76 13.72
C GLY A 74 17.91 -11.36 13.93
N ASN A 75 18.59 -10.58 14.75
CA ASN A 75 18.24 -9.20 15.11
C ASN A 75 19.13 -8.15 14.42
N ALA A 76 19.87 -8.53 13.39
CA ALA A 76 20.68 -7.60 12.63
C ALA A 76 19.82 -6.77 11.66
N VAL A 77 20.22 -5.54 11.37
CA VAL A 77 19.64 -4.76 10.27
C VAL A 77 19.69 -5.60 8.98
N ASP A 78 18.64 -5.50 8.18
CA ASP A 78 18.35 -6.29 6.98
C ASP A 78 17.97 -7.76 7.22
N ALA A 79 17.83 -8.20 8.48
CA ALA A 79 17.18 -9.47 8.80
C ALA A 79 15.76 -9.52 8.22
N LYS A 80 15.32 -10.71 7.84
CA LYS A 80 14.02 -10.93 7.20
C LYS A 80 13.18 -11.90 7.99
N ARG A 81 11.87 -11.67 7.99
CA ARG A 81 10.88 -12.62 8.49
C ARG A 81 9.65 -12.70 7.61
N LYS A 82 9.00 -13.84 7.65
CA LYS A 82 7.69 -14.15 7.08
C LYS A 82 6.75 -14.48 8.23
N LEU A 83 5.68 -13.72 8.37
CA LEU A 83 4.61 -13.95 9.33
C LEU A 83 3.41 -14.57 8.59
N THR A 84 2.96 -15.74 9.04
CA THR A 84 1.71 -16.34 8.59
C THR A 84 0.64 -16.06 9.64
N LEU A 85 -0.44 -15.41 9.25
CA LEU A 85 -1.57 -15.09 10.11
C LEU A 85 -2.51 -16.30 10.19
N LYS A 86 -3.28 -16.38 11.28
CA LYS A 86 -4.28 -17.43 11.49
C LYS A 86 -5.37 -17.48 10.41
N ASN A 87 -5.64 -16.36 9.74
CA ASN A 87 -6.58 -16.28 8.62
C ASN A 87 -5.96 -16.68 7.27
N GLY A 88 -4.71 -17.14 7.26
CA GLY A 88 -3.97 -17.54 6.05
C GLY A 88 -3.24 -16.39 5.34
N GLY A 89 -3.37 -15.15 5.81
CA GLY A 89 -2.59 -14.02 5.28
C GLY A 89 -1.09 -14.19 5.55
N VAL A 90 -0.26 -13.64 4.66
CA VAL A 90 1.20 -13.69 4.80
C VAL A 90 1.77 -12.28 4.70
N ILE A 91 2.71 -11.95 5.59
CA ILE A 91 3.44 -10.68 5.62
C ILE A 91 4.93 -10.98 5.56
N ASP A 92 5.64 -10.40 4.60
CA ASP A 92 7.10 -10.44 4.50
C ASP A 92 7.67 -9.10 4.98
N GLU A 93 8.60 -9.13 5.94
CA GLU A 93 9.14 -7.94 6.60
C GLU A 93 10.67 -7.96 6.62
N THR A 94 11.27 -6.76 6.64
CA THR A 94 12.72 -6.55 6.77
C THR A 94 12.99 -5.61 7.95
N LEU A 95 13.95 -5.98 8.79
CA LEU A 95 14.35 -5.21 9.95
C LEU A 95 15.21 -4.01 9.52
N THR A 96 14.69 -2.80 9.67
CA THR A 96 15.44 -1.58 9.31
C THR A 96 16.23 -1.01 10.48
N LYS A 97 15.84 -1.32 11.72
CA LYS A 97 16.50 -0.89 12.94
C LYS A 97 16.18 -1.84 14.10
N TYR A 98 17.16 -2.09 14.96
CA TYR A 98 17.04 -2.85 16.20
C TYR A 98 17.22 -1.95 17.42
#